data_AF-A0A2J6IC51-F1
#
_entry.id   AF-A0A2J6IC51-F1
#
_cell.length_a   1.000
_cell.length_b   1.000
_cell.length_c   1.000
_cell.angle_alpha   90.00
_cell.angle_beta   90.00
_cell.angle_gamma   90.00
#
_symmetry.space_group_name_H-M   'P 1'
#
loop_
_entity.id
_entity.type
_entity.pdbx_description
1 polymer ?
#
loop_
_entity_poly.entity_id
_entity_poly.type
_entity_poly.pdbx_seq_one_letter_code
_entity_poly.pdbx_strand_id
1 'polypeptide(L)'
;MDYQQLSVIIIATFIGLLYLLKIRSLDFYEKEPFFKLLIVSILGGISSVIVSLIFYEFVEVQYNFLDAIIKIGFIEELSKLLTLIILVNYFNEISDGIIYITAISLGFAIIENIFYSFGANNSLTLLFQRSLFSVLGHISFSGYMGLAYYIHRKVHKNYLGILLSLIIASVAHGLYDGVLFEEELNITFNVVFILLIILQYRLFKIILGFSKFRKSMSKDLFINSGNSMHLYCCQCDINVKSDEYEFNEIKIGYCNSCNNVLVNADNFIKILKYYRPVLKYKKYLKNINKSETISFLDDDKKVGINAKRAYVSSNIDDLSNWLIISNDNDEKKILQIPLLGYLIKMLGIRYIRA
;
A
#
# COMPACT_ATOMS: atom_id res chain seq x y z
N MET A 1 -27.75 -23.78 13.25
CA MET A 1 -26.48 -23.08 13.51
C MET A 1 -26.20 -23.16 14.99
N ASP A 2 -25.12 -23.83 15.38
CA ASP A 2 -24.74 -23.92 16.79
C ASP A 2 -23.93 -22.69 17.25
N TYR A 3 -23.65 -22.59 18.55
CA TYR A 3 -22.89 -21.47 19.12
C TYR A 3 -21.47 -21.35 18.54
N GLN A 4 -20.85 -22.46 18.15
CA GLN A 4 -19.52 -22.48 17.56
C GLN A 4 -19.54 -21.88 16.16
N GLN A 5 -20.49 -22.27 15.31
CA GLN A 5 -20.68 -21.71 13.97
C GLN A 5 -20.97 -20.21 14.02
N LEU A 6 -21.83 -19.78 14.96
CA LEU A 6 -22.09 -18.35 15.16
C LEU A 6 -20.82 -17.60 15.60
N SER A 7 -20.02 -18.18 16.52
CA SER A 7 -18.76 -17.58 16.95
C SER A 7 -17.75 -17.45 15.80
N VAL A 8 -17.66 -18.45 14.92
CA VAL A 8 -16.80 -18.42 13.73
C VAL A 8 -17.20 -17.28 12.80
N ILE A 9 -18.49 -17.12 12.50
CA ILE A 9 -18.98 -16.02 11.65
C ILE A 9 -18.62 -14.66 12.27
N ILE A 10 -18.90 -14.47 13.57
CA ILE A 10 -18.66 -13.20 14.26
C ILE A 10 -17.17 -12.87 14.26
N ILE A 11 -16.31 -13.82 14.62
CA ILE A 11 -14.86 -13.61 14.72
C ILE A 11 -14.26 -13.37 13.33
N ALA A 12 -14.62 -14.17 12.32
CA ALA A 12 -14.14 -14.00 10.94
C ALA A 12 -14.51 -12.61 10.39
N THR A 13 -15.76 -12.20 10.59
CA THR A 13 -16.26 -10.89 10.13
C THR A 13 -15.58 -9.75 10.89
N PHE A 14 -15.39 -9.89 12.20
CA PHE A 14 -14.72 -8.88 13.01
C PHE A 14 -13.25 -8.69 12.59
N ILE A 15 -12.50 -9.78 12.43
CA ILE A 15 -11.11 -9.71 11.94
C ILE A 15 -11.06 -9.11 10.53
N GLY A 16 -11.99 -9.52 9.67
CA GLY A 16 -12.16 -8.95 8.33
C GLY A 16 -12.35 -7.43 8.38
N LEU A 17 -13.25 -6.93 9.24
CA LEU A 17 -13.47 -5.50 9.43
C LEU A 17 -12.19 -4.76 9.88
N LEU A 18 -11.40 -5.35 10.79
CA LEU A 18 -10.13 -4.77 11.21
C LEU A 18 -9.14 -4.64 10.04
N TYR A 19 -9.05 -5.66 9.19
CA TYR A 19 -8.24 -5.59 7.97
C TYR A 19 -8.75 -4.53 7.00
N LEU A 20 -10.08 -4.42 6.80
CA LEU A 20 -10.67 -3.40 5.93
C LEU A 20 -10.32 -1.99 6.41
N LEU A 21 -10.47 -1.72 7.71
CA LEU A 21 -10.06 -0.46 8.33
C LEU A 21 -8.56 -0.20 8.18
N LYS A 22 -7.75 -1.25 8.29
CA LYS A 22 -6.31 -1.14 8.12
C LYS A 22 -5.93 -0.79 6.68
N ILE A 23 -6.49 -1.48 5.68
CA ILE A 23 -6.26 -1.20 4.26
C ILE A 23 -6.69 0.23 3.93
N ARG A 24 -7.88 0.64 4.39
CA ARG A 24 -8.36 2.01 4.23
C ARG A 24 -7.44 3.05 4.88
N SER A 25 -6.79 2.72 5.99
CA SER A 25 -5.81 3.63 6.61
C SER A 25 -4.53 3.82 5.80
N LEU A 26 -4.21 2.87 4.92
CA LEU A 26 -3.05 2.96 4.02
C LEU A 26 -3.33 3.90 2.84
N ASP A 27 -4.60 4.04 2.48
CA ASP A 27 -5.06 5.06 1.56
C ASP A 27 -4.87 6.45 2.20
N PHE A 28 -4.00 7.26 1.61
CA PHE A 28 -3.41 8.38 2.35
C PHE A 28 -3.76 9.74 1.77
N TYR A 29 -3.80 9.88 0.45
CA TYR A 29 -4.01 11.17 -0.21
C TYR A 29 -5.49 11.43 -0.51
N GLU A 30 -6.20 10.45 -1.08
CA GLU A 30 -7.65 10.46 -1.26
C GLU A 30 -8.22 9.20 -0.60
N LYS A 31 -8.78 9.34 0.62
CA LYS A 31 -9.33 8.20 1.34
C LYS A 31 -10.71 7.82 0.84
N GLU A 32 -10.83 6.59 0.34
CA GLU A 32 -12.13 6.04 -0.05
C GLU A 32 -13.15 6.01 1.10
N PRO A 33 -14.45 6.27 0.85
CA PRO A 33 -15.48 6.23 1.87
C PRO A 33 -15.63 4.83 2.48
N PHE A 34 -15.68 4.76 3.82
CA PHE A 34 -15.76 3.48 4.52
C PHE A 34 -16.95 2.61 4.07
N PHE A 35 -18.14 3.18 3.96
CA PHE A 35 -19.34 2.44 3.54
C PHE A 35 -19.24 1.90 2.12
N LYS A 36 -18.57 2.62 1.21
CA LYS A 36 -18.32 2.15 -0.15
C LYS A 36 -17.42 0.91 -0.13
N LEU A 37 -16.31 0.95 0.63
CA LEU A 37 -15.42 -0.19 0.79
C LEU A 37 -16.09 -1.39 1.47
N LEU A 38 -16.97 -1.14 2.44
CA LEU A 38 -17.75 -2.19 3.09
C LEU A 38 -18.69 -2.89 2.10
N ILE A 39 -19.43 -2.12 1.29
CA ILE A 39 -20.31 -2.66 0.25
C ILE A 39 -19.52 -3.45 -0.80
N VAL A 40 -18.39 -2.90 -1.27
CA VAL A 40 -17.52 -3.59 -2.23
C VAL A 40 -16.95 -4.88 -1.65
N SER A 41 -16.57 -4.88 -0.38
CA SER A 41 -16.11 -6.11 0.30
C SER A 41 -17.20 -7.16 0.38
N ILE A 42 -18.42 -6.81 0.84
CA ILE A 42 -19.52 -7.76 0.99
C ILE A 42 -20.00 -8.26 -0.38
N LEU A 43 -20.46 -7.36 -1.26
CA LEU A 43 -21.03 -7.75 -2.55
C LEU A 43 -19.96 -8.34 -3.47
N GLY A 44 -18.75 -7.81 -3.43
CA GLY A 44 -17.65 -8.32 -4.21
C GLY A 44 -17.17 -9.68 -3.73
N GLY A 45 -17.06 -9.89 -2.42
CA GLY A 45 -16.74 -11.19 -1.84
C GLY A 45 -17.77 -12.26 -2.24
N ILE A 46 -19.06 -11.97 -2.06
CA ILE A 46 -20.14 -12.89 -2.45
C ILE A 46 -20.09 -13.18 -3.96
N SER A 47 -19.99 -12.14 -4.79
CA SER A 47 -19.99 -12.30 -6.25
C SER A 47 -18.78 -13.10 -6.73
N SER A 48 -17.60 -12.83 -6.19
CA SER A 48 -16.38 -13.56 -6.56
C SER A 48 -16.43 -15.02 -6.13
N VAL A 49 -16.99 -15.35 -4.95
CA VAL A 49 -17.23 -16.74 -4.54
C VAL A 49 -18.20 -17.43 -5.50
N ILE A 50 -19.33 -16.80 -5.84
CA ILE A 50 -20.30 -17.37 -6.78
C ILE A 50 -19.67 -17.64 -8.15
N VAL A 51 -18.90 -16.67 -8.67
CA VAL A 51 -18.21 -16.82 -9.96
C VAL A 51 -17.19 -17.97 -9.90
N SER A 52 -16.41 -18.10 -8.82
CA SER A 52 -15.49 -19.22 -8.63
C SER A 52 -16.23 -20.57 -8.61
N LEU A 53 -17.33 -20.66 -7.86
CA LEU A 53 -18.15 -21.88 -7.79
C LEU A 53 -18.69 -22.30 -9.16
N ILE A 54 -19.17 -21.33 -9.97
CA ILE A 54 -19.61 -21.61 -11.34
C ILE A 54 -18.47 -22.18 -12.17
N PHE A 55 -17.25 -21.64 -12.08
CA PHE A 55 -16.11 -22.17 -12.81
C PHE A 55 -15.74 -23.60 -12.36
N TYR A 56 -15.84 -23.90 -11.06
CA TYR A 56 -15.55 -25.23 -10.53
C TYR A 56 -16.53 -26.31 -11.01
N GLU A 57 -17.74 -25.96 -11.46
CA GLU A 57 -18.67 -26.92 -12.11
C GLU A 57 -18.16 -27.40 -13.48
N PHE A 58 -17.29 -26.63 -14.14
CA PHE A 58 -16.76 -26.95 -15.48
C PHE A 58 -15.31 -27.42 -15.47
N VAL A 59 -14.61 -27.30 -14.33
CA VAL A 59 -13.19 -27.61 -14.21
C VAL A 59 -13.00 -28.57 -13.05
N GLU A 60 -12.67 -29.81 -13.35
CA GLU A 60 -12.30 -30.78 -12.33
C GLU A 60 -10.97 -30.38 -11.67
N VAL A 61 -10.98 -30.23 -10.35
CA VAL A 61 -9.81 -29.86 -9.54
C VAL A 61 -9.38 -31.07 -8.72
N GLN A 62 -8.14 -31.49 -8.91
CA GLN A 62 -7.45 -32.42 -8.04
C GLN A 62 -6.71 -31.60 -6.99
N TYR A 63 -6.78 -31.98 -5.72
CA TYR A 63 -6.11 -31.25 -4.64
C TYR A 63 -4.61 -31.57 -4.58
N ASN A 64 -3.88 -31.20 -5.64
CA ASN A 64 -2.44 -31.35 -5.78
C ASN A 64 -1.77 -30.00 -6.10
N PHE A 65 -0.45 -29.96 -6.01
CA PHE A 65 0.32 -28.72 -6.19
C PHE A 65 0.12 -28.05 -7.56
N LEU A 66 0.01 -28.84 -8.63
CA LEU A 66 -0.13 -28.31 -10.00
C LEU A 66 -1.49 -27.63 -10.18
N ASP A 67 -2.55 -28.29 -9.72
CA ASP A 67 -3.92 -27.79 -9.79
C ASP A 67 -4.14 -26.60 -8.86
N ALA A 68 -3.43 -26.53 -7.73
CA ALA A 68 -3.42 -25.34 -6.87
C ALA A 68 -3.02 -24.07 -7.65
N ILE A 69 -1.99 -24.17 -8.50
CA ILE A 69 -1.48 -23.05 -9.30
C ILE A 69 -2.35 -22.79 -10.54
N ILE A 70 -2.58 -23.84 -11.34
CA ILE A 70 -3.15 -23.68 -12.68
C ILE A 70 -4.68 -23.55 -12.62
N LYS A 71 -5.34 -24.17 -11.64
CA LYS A 71 -6.80 -24.18 -11.54
C LYS A 71 -7.29 -23.31 -10.40
N ILE A 72 -6.97 -23.63 -9.14
CA ILE A 72 -7.51 -22.93 -7.96
C ILE A 72 -7.11 -21.46 -7.98
N GLY A 73 -5.80 -21.17 -7.96
CA GLY A 73 -5.29 -19.80 -7.99
C GLY A 73 -5.71 -19.02 -9.23
N PHE A 74 -5.86 -19.68 -10.38
CA PHE A 74 -6.36 -19.03 -11.59
C PHE A 74 -7.84 -18.66 -11.49
N ILE A 75 -8.70 -19.63 -11.19
CA ILE A 75 -10.15 -19.47 -11.12
C ILE A 75 -10.51 -18.39 -10.10
N GLU A 76 -9.90 -18.42 -8.92
CA GLU A 76 -10.27 -17.48 -7.86
C GLU A 76 -9.79 -16.07 -8.10
N GLU A 77 -8.56 -15.89 -8.59
CA GLU A 77 -8.05 -14.56 -8.92
C GLU A 77 -8.76 -13.96 -10.15
N LEU A 78 -9.10 -14.79 -11.15
CA LEU A 78 -9.94 -14.38 -12.27
C LEU A 78 -11.32 -13.94 -11.79
N SER A 79 -11.94 -14.68 -10.88
CA SER A 79 -13.27 -14.37 -10.34
C SER A 79 -13.29 -13.04 -9.58
N LYS A 80 -12.24 -12.75 -8.79
CA LYS A 80 -12.06 -11.46 -8.11
C LYS A 80 -11.86 -10.32 -9.12
N LEU A 81 -11.06 -10.52 -10.16
CA LEU A 81 -10.85 -9.53 -11.21
C LEU A 81 -12.13 -9.24 -12.01
N LEU A 82 -12.88 -10.27 -12.42
CA LEU A 82 -14.17 -10.10 -13.09
C LEU A 82 -15.15 -9.32 -12.22
N THR A 83 -15.19 -9.63 -10.92
CA THR A 83 -16.01 -8.92 -9.96
C THR A 83 -15.61 -7.45 -9.85
N LEU A 84 -14.31 -7.13 -9.81
CA LEU A 84 -13.82 -5.74 -9.83
C LEU A 84 -14.31 -5.02 -11.09
N ILE A 85 -14.20 -5.67 -12.25
CA ILE A 85 -14.60 -5.09 -13.55
C ILE A 85 -16.09 -4.73 -13.56
N ILE A 86 -16.93 -5.59 -12.98
CA ILE A 86 -18.39 -5.43 -12.96
C ILE A 86 -18.83 -4.43 -11.89
N LEU A 87 -18.31 -4.55 -10.67
CA LEU A 87 -18.82 -3.85 -9.49
C LEU A 87 -18.27 -2.43 -9.35
N VAL A 88 -17.03 -2.18 -9.81
CA VAL A 88 -16.34 -0.90 -9.59
C VAL A 88 -16.15 -0.16 -10.91
N ASN A 89 -16.92 0.91 -11.08
CA ASN A 89 -16.92 1.73 -12.29
C ASN A 89 -16.12 3.05 -12.16
N TYR A 90 -15.80 3.45 -10.94
CA TYR A 90 -15.16 4.74 -10.65
C TYR A 90 -13.84 4.55 -9.91
N PHE A 91 -12.80 5.16 -10.49
CA PHE A 91 -11.48 5.31 -9.90
C PHE A 91 -11.05 6.76 -10.15
N ASN A 92 -10.52 7.42 -9.13
CA ASN A 92 -9.92 8.74 -9.23
C ASN A 92 -8.43 8.73 -8.85
N GLU A 93 -7.96 7.82 -8.00
CA GLU A 93 -6.56 7.63 -7.64
C GLU A 93 -6.03 6.26 -8.11
N ILE A 94 -4.72 6.16 -8.33
CA ILE A 94 -4.08 4.89 -8.67
C ILE A 94 -4.16 3.85 -7.54
N SER A 95 -4.19 4.30 -6.28
CA SER A 95 -4.35 3.44 -5.09
C SER A 95 -5.71 2.74 -5.08
N ASP A 96 -6.77 3.38 -5.57
CA ASP A 96 -8.14 2.86 -5.64
C ASP A 96 -8.19 1.46 -6.26
N GLY A 97 -7.46 1.26 -7.37
CA GLY A 97 -7.42 -0.03 -8.06
C GLY A 97 -7.03 -1.16 -7.11
N ILE A 98 -5.99 -0.93 -6.29
CA ILE A 98 -5.56 -1.88 -5.27
C ILE A 98 -6.57 -1.97 -4.15
N ILE A 99 -7.04 -0.83 -3.62
CA ILE A 99 -7.91 -0.80 -2.45
C ILE A 99 -9.22 -1.56 -2.72
N TYR A 100 -9.82 -1.36 -3.88
CA TYR A 100 -11.06 -2.04 -4.25
C TYR A 100 -10.87 -3.53 -4.45
N ILE A 101 -9.86 -3.96 -5.21
CA ILE A 101 -9.67 -5.40 -5.40
C ILE A 101 -9.30 -6.08 -4.09
N THR A 102 -8.50 -5.43 -3.25
CA THR A 102 -8.17 -5.94 -1.92
C THR A 102 -9.42 -6.02 -1.04
N ALA A 103 -10.37 -5.07 -1.13
CA ALA A 103 -11.64 -5.16 -0.42
C ALA A 103 -12.48 -6.37 -0.90
N ILE A 104 -12.53 -6.61 -2.22
CA ILE A 104 -13.19 -7.80 -2.81
C ILE A 104 -12.53 -9.08 -2.31
N SER A 105 -11.20 -9.17 -2.37
CA SER A 105 -10.42 -10.32 -1.91
C SER A 105 -10.59 -10.59 -0.42
N LEU A 106 -10.73 -9.53 0.39
CA LEU A 106 -11.02 -9.65 1.81
C LEU A 106 -12.42 -10.24 2.06
N GLY A 107 -13.43 -9.79 1.34
CA GLY A 107 -14.77 -10.38 1.39
C GLY A 107 -14.77 -11.86 1.00
N PHE A 108 -14.05 -12.20 -0.07
CA PHE A 108 -13.84 -13.59 -0.50
C PHE A 108 -13.20 -14.42 0.63
N ALA A 109 -12.11 -13.93 1.22
CA ALA A 109 -11.38 -14.60 2.29
C ALA A 109 -12.23 -14.82 3.55
N ILE A 110 -13.11 -13.88 3.91
CA ILE A 110 -14.02 -14.03 5.06
C ILE A 110 -14.96 -15.22 4.82
N ILE A 111 -15.59 -15.28 3.65
CA ILE A 111 -16.54 -16.34 3.29
C ILE A 111 -15.83 -17.69 3.26
N GLU A 112 -14.68 -17.74 2.59
CA GLU A 112 -13.86 -18.95 2.50
C GLU A 112 -13.45 -19.45 3.90
N ASN A 113 -12.92 -18.58 4.75
CA ASN A 113 -12.50 -18.95 6.10
C ASN A 113 -13.65 -19.49 6.96
N ILE A 114 -14.87 -18.94 6.82
CA ILE A 114 -16.05 -19.46 7.49
C ILE A 114 -16.33 -20.90 7.02
N PHE A 115 -16.31 -21.16 5.71
CA PHE A 115 -16.58 -22.49 5.17
C PHE A 115 -15.53 -23.53 5.61
N TYR A 116 -14.24 -23.21 5.52
CA TYR A 116 -13.18 -24.10 5.99
C TYR A 116 -13.29 -24.39 7.49
N SER A 117 -13.59 -23.37 8.31
CA SER A 117 -13.75 -23.55 9.75
C SER A 117 -14.96 -24.39 10.12
N PHE A 118 -16.07 -24.32 9.37
CA PHE A 118 -17.25 -25.15 9.61
C PHE A 118 -16.98 -26.64 9.40
N GLY A 119 -16.13 -27.00 8.43
CA GLY A 119 -15.74 -28.38 8.16
C GLY A 119 -14.64 -28.93 9.06
N ALA A 120 -14.04 -28.11 9.93
CA ALA A 120 -12.86 -28.48 10.70
C ALA A 120 -13.20 -28.91 12.14
N ASN A 121 -12.54 -29.96 12.63
CA ASN A 121 -12.65 -30.42 14.02
C ASN A 121 -12.22 -29.34 15.03
N ASN A 122 -11.22 -28.52 14.68
CA ASN A 122 -10.70 -27.42 15.49
C ASN A 122 -11.03 -26.05 14.85
N SER A 123 -12.32 -25.77 14.62
CA SER A 123 -12.80 -24.62 13.83
C SER A 123 -12.16 -23.28 14.21
N LEU A 124 -12.05 -22.98 15.51
CA LEU A 124 -11.52 -21.70 16.00
C LEU A 124 -10.02 -21.58 15.78
N THR A 125 -9.24 -22.63 16.07
CA THR A 125 -7.79 -22.62 15.84
C THR A 125 -7.47 -22.44 14.37
N LEU A 126 -8.17 -23.18 13.49
CA LEU A 126 -8.05 -23.02 12.05
C LEU A 126 -8.43 -21.60 11.61
N LEU A 127 -9.53 -21.06 12.16
CA LEU A 127 -9.96 -19.70 11.85
C LEU A 127 -8.87 -18.68 12.18
N PHE A 128 -8.24 -18.76 13.35
CA PHE A 128 -7.17 -17.82 13.74
C PHE A 128 -5.96 -17.91 12.80
N GLN A 129 -5.52 -19.12 12.45
CA GLN A 129 -4.41 -19.32 11.52
C GLN A 129 -4.74 -18.75 10.14
N ARG A 130 -5.90 -19.09 9.58
CA ARG A 130 -6.33 -18.61 8.26
C ARG A 130 -6.59 -17.11 8.23
N SER A 131 -7.12 -16.55 9.32
CA SER A 131 -7.35 -15.11 9.46
C SER A 131 -6.05 -14.30 9.44
N LEU A 132 -4.92 -14.90 9.84
CA LEU A 132 -3.61 -14.26 9.76
C LEU A 132 -2.95 -14.50 8.40
N PHE A 133 -2.88 -15.76 7.94
CA PHE A 133 -2.12 -16.11 6.75
C PHE A 133 -2.96 -16.01 5.47
N SER A 134 -4.07 -16.75 5.35
CA SER A 134 -4.90 -16.75 4.12
C SER A 134 -5.43 -15.35 3.80
N VAL A 135 -5.95 -14.60 4.79
CA VAL A 135 -6.46 -13.24 4.57
C VAL A 135 -5.36 -12.31 4.03
N LEU A 136 -4.16 -12.34 4.63
CA LEU A 136 -3.04 -11.54 4.12
C LEU A 136 -2.60 -12.01 2.73
N GLY A 137 -2.71 -13.30 2.42
CA GLY A 137 -2.49 -13.88 1.10
C GLY A 137 -3.44 -13.28 0.07
N HIS A 138 -4.75 -13.43 0.25
CA HIS A 138 -5.76 -12.89 -0.67
C HIS A 138 -5.63 -11.38 -0.88
N ILE A 139 -5.37 -10.62 0.19
CA ILE A 139 -5.09 -9.18 0.09
C ILE A 139 -3.85 -8.92 -0.78
N SER A 140 -2.80 -9.74 -0.62
CA SER A 140 -1.50 -9.52 -1.23
C SER A 140 -1.42 -9.94 -2.70
N PHE A 141 -2.09 -11.03 -3.07
CA PHE A 141 -2.02 -11.59 -4.41
C PHE A 141 -2.80 -10.76 -5.42
N SER A 142 -4.00 -10.29 -5.06
CA SER A 142 -4.88 -9.61 -6.01
C SER A 142 -4.48 -8.15 -6.30
N GLY A 143 -3.69 -7.52 -5.44
CA GLY A 143 -3.38 -6.09 -5.57
C GLY A 143 -2.68 -5.70 -6.88
N TYR A 144 -1.88 -6.59 -7.48
CA TYR A 144 -1.27 -6.38 -8.80
C TYR A 144 -2.32 -6.21 -9.89
N MET A 145 -3.41 -7.00 -9.84
CA MET A 145 -4.52 -6.92 -10.79
C MET A 145 -5.29 -5.61 -10.66
N GLY A 146 -5.46 -5.12 -9.42
CA GLY A 146 -6.07 -3.81 -9.15
C GLY A 146 -5.30 -2.66 -9.81
N LEU A 147 -3.97 -2.65 -9.65
CA LEU A 147 -3.09 -1.69 -10.32
C LEU A 147 -3.22 -1.77 -11.84
N ALA A 148 -3.10 -2.97 -12.42
CA ALA A 148 -3.17 -3.18 -13.86
C ALA A 148 -4.53 -2.75 -14.43
N TYR A 149 -5.63 -3.03 -13.72
CA TYR A 149 -6.97 -2.63 -14.12
C TYR A 149 -7.16 -1.11 -14.06
N TYR A 150 -6.68 -0.44 -13.01
CA TYR A 150 -6.69 1.03 -12.96
C TYR A 150 -5.98 1.63 -14.18
N ILE A 151 -4.76 1.16 -14.47
CA ILE A 151 -3.97 1.63 -15.61
C ILE A 151 -4.74 1.40 -16.91
N HIS A 152 -5.29 0.20 -17.11
CA HIS A 152 -6.09 -0.13 -18.28
C HIS A 152 -7.30 0.79 -18.48
N ARG A 153 -7.97 1.18 -17.38
CA ARG A 153 -9.20 1.97 -17.42
C ARG A 153 -8.96 3.48 -17.53
N LYS A 154 -7.93 4.01 -16.85
CA LYS A 154 -7.76 5.46 -16.63
C LYS A 154 -6.54 6.07 -17.31
N VAL A 155 -5.56 5.25 -17.68
CA VAL A 155 -4.27 5.74 -18.20
C VAL A 155 -4.03 5.27 -19.63
N HIS A 156 -3.92 3.98 -19.85
CA HIS A 156 -3.61 3.39 -21.16
C HIS A 156 -4.17 1.97 -21.26
N LYS A 157 -4.82 1.63 -22.38
CA LYS A 157 -5.35 0.28 -22.64
C LYS A 157 -4.23 -0.77 -22.65
N ASN A 158 -4.00 -1.41 -21.51
CA ASN A 158 -2.90 -2.35 -21.30
C ASN A 158 -3.42 -3.77 -21.01
N TYR A 159 -3.88 -4.47 -22.04
CA TYR A 159 -4.35 -5.87 -21.90
C TYR A 159 -3.26 -6.82 -21.43
N LEU A 160 -2.01 -6.60 -21.90
CA LEU A 160 -0.86 -7.38 -21.45
C LEU A 160 -0.60 -7.22 -19.96
N GLY A 161 -0.73 -5.99 -19.43
CA GLY A 161 -0.63 -5.73 -18.00
C GLY A 161 -1.67 -6.48 -17.18
N ILE A 162 -2.92 -6.54 -17.66
CA ILE A 162 -3.99 -7.33 -17.02
C ILE A 162 -3.61 -8.81 -17.01
N LEU A 163 -3.27 -9.38 -18.17
CA LEU A 163 -2.91 -10.80 -18.29
C LEU A 163 -1.72 -11.16 -17.37
N LEU A 164 -0.66 -10.35 -17.40
CA LEU A 164 0.51 -10.57 -16.55
C LEU A 164 0.17 -10.47 -15.06
N SER A 165 -0.64 -9.48 -14.65
CA SER A 165 -1.05 -9.36 -13.26
C SER A 165 -1.90 -10.55 -12.78
N LEU A 166 -2.76 -11.08 -13.63
CA LEU A 166 -3.53 -12.28 -13.33
C LEU A 166 -2.61 -13.49 -13.16
N ILE A 167 -1.68 -13.73 -14.08
CA ILE A 167 -0.70 -14.82 -13.96
C ILE A 167 0.10 -14.70 -12.66
N ILE A 168 0.58 -13.50 -12.32
CA ILE A 168 1.33 -13.26 -11.08
C ILE A 168 0.47 -13.57 -9.85
N ALA A 169 -0.78 -13.08 -9.82
CA ALA A 169 -1.70 -13.30 -8.71
C ALA A 169 -2.04 -14.79 -8.56
N SER A 170 -2.35 -15.47 -9.66
CA SER A 170 -2.70 -16.89 -9.68
C SER A 170 -1.56 -17.79 -9.25
N VAL A 171 -0.34 -17.52 -9.73
CA VAL A 171 0.86 -18.24 -9.27
C VAL A 171 1.11 -17.98 -7.79
N ALA A 172 1.02 -16.73 -7.34
CA ALA A 172 1.23 -16.40 -5.92
C ALA A 172 0.20 -17.07 -5.00
N HIS A 173 -1.06 -17.11 -5.42
CA HIS A 173 -2.15 -17.77 -4.70
C HIS A 173 -1.98 -19.29 -4.70
N GLY A 174 -1.79 -19.92 -5.85
CA GLY A 174 -1.63 -21.37 -5.90
C GLY A 174 -0.34 -21.86 -5.24
N LEU A 175 0.72 -21.04 -5.19
CA LEU A 175 1.89 -21.34 -4.37
C LEU A 175 1.57 -21.32 -2.87
N TYR A 176 0.59 -20.55 -2.43
CA TYR A 176 0.12 -20.60 -1.03
C TYR A 176 -0.71 -21.86 -0.77
N ASP A 177 -1.65 -22.19 -1.66
CA ASP A 177 -2.52 -23.37 -1.48
C ASP A 177 -1.74 -24.68 -1.63
N GLY A 178 -0.82 -24.75 -2.61
CA GLY A 178 0.01 -25.93 -2.84
C GLY A 178 0.86 -26.32 -1.63
N VAL A 179 1.16 -25.37 -0.74
CA VAL A 179 1.93 -25.61 0.50
C VAL A 179 1.08 -26.26 1.57
N LEU A 180 -0.21 -25.93 1.59
CA LEU A 180 -1.16 -26.58 2.45
C LEU A 180 -1.40 -28.04 2.02
N PHE A 181 -1.14 -28.36 0.75
CA PHE A 181 -1.27 -29.71 0.20
C PHE A 181 0.01 -30.55 0.37
N GLU A 182 1.18 -29.92 0.49
CA GLU A 182 2.49 -30.60 0.56
C GLU A 182 3.28 -30.22 1.83
N GLU A 183 3.08 -30.96 2.93
CA GLU A 183 3.65 -30.63 4.25
C GLU A 183 5.20 -30.60 4.28
N GLU A 184 5.87 -31.36 3.42
CA GLU A 184 7.34 -31.48 3.40
C GLU A 184 8.06 -30.17 2.97
N LEU A 185 7.35 -29.23 2.34
CA LEU A 185 7.92 -28.01 1.78
C LEU A 185 7.63 -26.75 2.62
N ASN A 186 6.99 -26.91 3.78
CA ASN A 186 6.35 -25.84 4.56
C ASN A 186 7.29 -24.65 4.91
N ILE A 187 8.56 -24.88 5.29
CA ILE A 187 9.49 -23.81 5.68
C ILE A 187 9.86 -22.90 4.50
N THR A 188 10.28 -23.48 3.38
CA THR A 188 10.71 -22.72 2.19
C THR A 188 9.59 -21.84 1.69
N PHE A 189 8.35 -22.35 1.72
CA PHE A 189 7.22 -21.61 1.23
C PHE A 189 6.66 -20.56 2.19
N ASN A 190 6.75 -20.75 3.51
CA ASN A 190 6.48 -19.66 4.46
C ASN A 190 7.37 -18.44 4.20
N VAL A 191 8.64 -18.67 3.85
CA VAL A 191 9.56 -17.59 3.44
C VAL A 191 9.06 -16.93 2.16
N VAL A 192 8.69 -17.70 1.13
CA VAL A 192 8.15 -17.15 -0.13
C VAL A 192 6.88 -16.33 0.13
N PHE A 193 5.96 -16.83 0.94
CA PHE A 193 4.72 -16.15 1.31
C PHE A 193 4.98 -14.80 1.99
N ILE A 194 5.86 -14.77 2.99
CA ILE A 194 6.25 -13.52 3.67
C ILE A 194 6.90 -12.54 2.67
N LEU A 195 7.74 -13.04 1.76
CA LEU A 195 8.34 -12.21 0.71
C LEU A 195 7.26 -11.60 -0.21
N LEU A 196 6.24 -12.36 -0.60
CA LEU A 196 5.13 -11.87 -1.43
C LEU A 196 4.34 -10.76 -0.72
N ILE A 197 4.05 -10.91 0.58
CA ILE A 197 3.42 -9.84 1.39
C ILE A 197 4.30 -8.59 1.42
N ILE A 198 5.61 -8.75 1.66
CA ILE A 198 6.55 -7.61 1.70
C ILE A 198 6.60 -6.92 0.33
N LEU A 199 6.60 -7.68 -0.76
CA LEU A 199 6.60 -7.16 -2.12
C LEU A 199 5.31 -6.38 -2.41
N GLN A 200 4.15 -6.89 -2.02
CA GLN A 200 2.89 -6.16 -2.16
C GLN A 200 2.89 -4.86 -1.35
N TYR A 201 3.31 -4.91 -0.08
CA TYR A 201 3.36 -3.70 0.74
C TYR A 201 4.30 -2.64 0.13
N ARG A 202 5.42 -3.09 -0.46
CA ARG A 202 6.33 -2.21 -1.21
C ARG A 202 5.67 -1.68 -2.47
N LEU A 203 4.96 -2.49 -3.24
CA LEU A 203 4.23 -2.06 -4.42
C LEU A 203 3.23 -0.96 -4.07
N PHE A 204 2.45 -1.15 -3.00
CA PHE A 204 1.49 -0.15 -2.56
C PHE A 204 2.16 1.20 -2.22
N LYS A 205 3.29 1.17 -1.51
CA LYS A 205 4.09 2.40 -1.27
C LYS A 205 4.65 3.04 -2.53
N ILE A 206 5.07 2.23 -3.49
CA ILE A 206 5.52 2.70 -4.79
C ILE A 206 4.40 3.46 -5.48
N ILE A 207 3.19 2.89 -5.48
CA ILE A 207 2.02 3.46 -6.13
C ILE A 207 1.56 4.76 -5.49
N LEU A 208 1.61 4.87 -4.15
CA LEU A 208 1.40 6.14 -3.47
C LEU A 208 2.35 7.23 -4.00
N GLY A 209 3.56 6.85 -4.40
CA GLY A 209 4.53 7.69 -5.13
C GLY A 209 3.93 8.40 -6.34
N PHE A 210 3.09 7.71 -7.10
CA PHE A 210 2.47 8.20 -8.34
C PHE A 210 1.10 8.86 -8.14
N SER A 211 0.68 9.11 -6.89
CA SER A 211 -0.59 9.77 -6.61
C SER A 211 -0.63 11.21 -7.11
N LYS A 212 -1.67 11.55 -7.87
CA LYS A 212 -1.97 12.93 -8.29
C LYS A 212 -2.64 13.78 -7.20
N PHE A 213 -3.12 13.17 -6.11
CA PHE A 213 -3.80 13.87 -5.02
C PHE A 213 -2.84 14.35 -3.93
N ARG A 214 -1.54 14.05 -4.06
CA ARG A 214 -0.52 14.60 -3.19
C ARG A 214 -0.47 16.13 -3.35
N LYS A 215 -0.79 16.83 -2.27
CA LYS A 215 -0.70 18.30 -2.24
C LYS A 215 0.77 18.72 -2.19
N SER A 216 1.16 19.71 -2.99
CA SER A 216 2.50 20.33 -2.90
C SER A 216 2.62 21.16 -1.64
N MET A 217 3.78 21.13 -0.99
CA MET A 217 4.00 21.90 0.24
C MET A 217 3.86 23.40 -0.07
N SER A 218 3.03 24.10 0.70
CA SER A 218 2.77 25.53 0.57
C SER A 218 2.27 26.08 1.90
N LYS A 219 2.35 27.40 2.09
CA LYS A 219 1.97 28.03 3.38
C LYS A 219 0.51 27.79 3.72
N ASP A 220 -0.37 27.87 2.72
CA ASP A 220 -1.84 27.77 2.89
C ASP A 220 -2.31 26.40 3.39
N LEU A 221 -1.49 25.36 3.27
CA LEU A 221 -1.82 24.03 3.79
C LEU A 221 -1.69 23.94 5.31
N PHE A 222 -0.85 24.77 5.92
CA PHE A 222 -0.49 24.66 7.32
C PHE A 222 -1.29 25.65 8.15
N ILE A 223 -2.11 25.14 9.06
CA ILE A 223 -3.01 25.93 9.90
C ILE A 223 -2.34 26.12 11.26
N ASN A 224 -2.39 27.35 11.79
CA ASN A 224 -1.87 27.66 13.12
C ASN A 224 -2.64 26.86 14.18
N SER A 225 -1.92 26.09 15.00
CA SER A 225 -2.51 25.23 16.04
C SER A 225 -2.77 25.97 17.36
N GLY A 226 -2.37 27.25 17.46
CA GLY A 226 -2.43 28.06 18.68
C GLY A 226 -1.34 27.74 19.70
N ASN A 227 -0.47 26.76 19.39
CA ASN A 227 0.66 26.38 20.23
C ASN A 227 1.93 27.08 19.78
N SER A 228 2.95 27.05 20.63
CA SER A 228 4.30 27.50 20.28
C SER A 228 5.29 26.34 20.35
N MET A 229 6.30 26.38 19.50
CA MET A 229 7.34 25.37 19.43
C MET A 229 8.73 25.99 19.40
N HIS A 230 9.68 25.32 20.05
CA HIS A 230 11.09 25.69 20.03
C HIS A 230 11.78 24.94 18.90
N LEU A 231 12.27 25.69 17.92
CA LEU A 231 12.94 25.20 16.73
C LEU A 231 14.31 25.85 16.59
N TYR A 232 15.09 25.37 15.63
CA TYR A 232 16.40 25.92 15.31
C TYR A 232 16.49 26.21 13.80
N CYS A 233 16.96 27.40 13.46
CA CYS A 233 17.18 27.83 12.09
C CYS A 233 18.63 27.56 11.67
N CYS A 234 18.84 26.70 10.68
CA CYS A 234 20.20 26.39 10.20
C CYS A 234 20.81 27.57 9.44
N GLN A 235 19.98 28.37 8.76
CA GLN A 235 20.46 29.52 7.98
C GLN A 235 20.90 30.70 8.86
N CYS A 236 20.14 31.00 9.91
CA CYS A 236 20.44 32.11 10.82
C CYS A 236 21.31 31.70 12.01
N ASP A 237 21.50 30.39 12.23
CA ASP A 237 22.18 29.81 13.39
C ASP A 237 21.61 30.28 14.74
N ILE A 238 20.27 30.31 14.85
CA ILE A 238 19.56 30.74 16.06
C ILE A 238 18.48 29.75 16.49
N ASN A 239 18.23 29.69 17.80
CA ASN A 239 17.02 29.07 18.33
C ASN A 239 15.84 30.04 18.19
N VAL A 240 14.71 29.52 17.73
CA VAL A 240 13.50 30.30 17.45
C VAL A 240 12.35 29.71 18.26
N LYS A 241 11.64 30.55 19.01
CA LYS A 241 10.30 30.22 19.50
C LYS A 241 9.32 30.69 18.43
N SER A 242 8.68 29.76 17.76
CA SER A 242 7.77 30.02 16.65
C SER A 242 6.36 29.54 16.98
N ASP A 243 5.36 30.13 16.35
CA ASP A 243 4.02 29.56 16.34
C ASP A 243 4.04 28.21 15.61
N GLU A 244 3.29 27.25 16.12
CA GLU A 244 3.16 25.93 15.53
C GLU A 244 2.07 25.94 14.45
N TYR A 245 2.42 25.45 13.26
CA TYR A 245 1.47 25.24 12.18
C TYR A 245 1.42 23.75 11.81
N GLU A 246 0.23 23.22 11.60
CA GLU A 246 0.00 21.78 11.41
C GLU A 246 -0.73 21.46 10.09
N PHE A 247 -0.29 20.38 9.44
CA PHE A 247 -0.95 19.75 8.30
C PHE A 247 -0.71 18.24 8.32
N ASN A 248 -1.77 17.42 8.35
CA ASN A 248 -1.66 15.95 8.36
C ASN A 248 -0.63 15.43 9.39
N GLU A 249 -0.72 15.89 10.65
CA GLU A 249 0.19 15.60 11.76
C GLU A 249 1.63 16.13 11.59
N ILE A 250 1.96 16.78 10.48
CA ILE A 250 3.24 17.44 10.24
C ILE A 250 3.17 18.82 10.87
N LYS A 251 4.07 19.08 11.82
CA LYS A 251 4.20 20.35 12.50
C LYS A 251 5.43 21.11 12.01
N ILE A 252 5.25 22.39 11.71
CA ILE A 252 6.30 23.29 11.26
C ILE A 252 6.22 24.61 12.03
N GLY A 253 7.30 25.38 12.02
CA GLY A 253 7.30 26.78 12.43
C GLY A 253 8.04 27.64 11.41
N TYR A 254 8.09 28.94 11.66
CA TYR A 254 8.78 29.92 10.83
C TYR A 254 9.85 30.68 11.62
N CYS A 255 10.96 31.00 10.95
CA CYS A 255 12.01 31.83 11.50
C CYS A 255 11.64 33.31 11.44
N ASN A 256 11.68 34.02 12.57
CA ASN A 256 11.35 35.44 12.61
C ASN A 256 12.36 36.34 11.87
N SER A 257 13.58 35.84 11.57
CA SER A 257 14.64 36.64 10.93
C SER A 257 14.71 36.46 9.41
N CYS A 258 14.59 35.22 8.91
CA CYS A 258 14.70 34.92 7.47
C CYS A 258 13.39 34.40 6.85
N ASN A 259 12.33 34.24 7.64
CA ASN A 259 11.03 33.71 7.21
C ASN A 259 11.06 32.26 6.65
N ASN A 260 12.18 31.56 6.81
CA ASN A 260 12.30 30.15 6.42
C ASN A 260 11.38 29.28 7.28
N VAL A 261 10.83 28.23 6.66
CA VAL A 261 10.18 27.15 7.38
C VAL A 261 11.22 26.37 8.17
N LEU A 262 10.87 26.01 9.40
CA LEU A 262 11.68 25.29 10.35
C LEU A 262 11.00 23.96 10.67
N VAL A 263 11.75 22.86 10.57
CA VAL A 263 11.24 21.52 10.81
C VAL A 263 12.23 20.76 11.67
N ASN A 264 11.75 20.14 12.75
CA ASN A 264 12.57 19.25 13.58
C ASN A 264 12.67 17.83 12.97
N ALA A 265 13.46 16.96 13.60
CA ALA A 265 13.75 15.62 13.09
C ALA A 265 12.49 14.76 12.86
N ASP A 266 11.59 14.75 13.85
CA ASP A 266 10.39 13.91 13.83
C ASP A 266 9.41 14.36 12.74
N ASN A 267 9.19 15.67 12.62
CA ASN A 267 8.34 16.21 11.56
C ASN A 267 9.01 16.09 10.19
N PHE A 268 10.33 16.16 10.10
CA PHE A 268 11.02 15.90 8.83
C PHE A 268 10.83 14.46 8.38
N ILE A 269 10.84 13.48 9.28
CA ILE A 269 10.47 12.09 8.95
C ILE A 269 9.03 12.01 8.43
N LYS A 270 8.09 12.74 9.04
CA LYS A 270 6.69 12.78 8.57
C LYS A 270 6.58 13.41 7.18
N ILE A 271 7.31 14.50 6.92
CA ILE A 271 7.43 15.11 5.59
C ILE A 271 7.96 14.07 4.59
N LEU A 272 9.06 13.38 4.89
CA LEU A 272 9.61 12.37 3.97
C LEU A 272 8.62 11.23 3.71
N LYS A 273 7.85 10.79 4.72
CA LYS A 273 6.80 9.76 4.53
C LYS A 273 5.65 10.26 3.66
N TYR A 274 5.20 11.50 3.84
CA TYR A 274 4.12 12.11 3.06
C TYR A 274 4.55 12.39 1.63
N TYR A 275 5.71 13.03 1.43
CA TYR A 275 6.10 13.57 0.13
C TYR A 275 6.98 12.64 -0.68
N ARG A 276 7.60 11.65 -0.05
CA ARG A 276 8.49 10.66 -0.71
C ARG A 276 8.19 9.25 -0.18
N PRO A 277 6.97 8.72 -0.38
CA PRO A 277 6.52 7.47 0.27
C PRO A 277 7.37 6.23 -0.09
N VAL A 278 8.06 6.29 -1.22
CA VAL A 278 9.02 5.27 -1.69
C VAL A 278 10.30 5.24 -0.85
N LEU A 279 10.72 6.40 -0.36
CA LEU A 279 12.04 6.59 0.24
C LEU A 279 12.20 5.70 1.48
N LYS A 280 13.32 4.97 1.52
CA LYS A 280 13.78 4.29 2.74
C LYS A 280 14.38 5.31 3.70
N TYR A 281 13.53 6.14 4.32
CA TYR A 281 13.96 7.31 5.12
C TYR A 281 14.99 6.97 6.21
N LYS A 282 14.89 5.80 6.88
CA LYS A 282 15.89 5.37 7.89
C LYS A 282 17.29 5.24 7.29
N LYS A 283 17.40 4.62 6.11
CA LYS A 283 18.68 4.49 5.39
C LYS A 283 19.15 5.85 4.86
N TYR A 284 18.22 6.65 4.37
CA TYR A 284 18.50 8.00 3.89
C TYR A 284 19.09 8.88 4.99
N LEU A 285 18.43 9.00 6.14
CA LEU A 285 18.88 9.79 7.28
C LEU A 285 20.23 9.30 7.84
N LYS A 286 20.50 7.99 7.82
CA LYS A 286 21.80 7.43 8.24
C LYS A 286 22.95 7.88 7.33
N ASN A 287 22.65 8.12 6.05
CA ASN A 287 23.62 8.51 5.03
C ASN A 287 23.81 10.03 4.91
N ILE A 288 23.00 10.84 5.60
CA ILE A 288 23.23 12.29 5.64
C ILE A 288 24.58 12.53 6.32
N ASN A 289 25.44 13.26 5.62
CA ASN A 289 26.85 13.38 5.93
C ASN A 289 27.04 13.95 7.34
N LYS A 290 27.53 13.14 8.28
CA LYS A 290 27.68 13.55 9.69
C LYS A 290 28.91 14.45 9.94
N SER A 291 29.76 14.61 8.93
CA SER A 291 31.01 15.38 9.02
C SER A 291 30.77 16.89 9.05
N GLU A 292 29.73 17.39 8.39
CA GLU A 292 29.39 18.81 8.36
C GLU A 292 28.27 19.12 9.37
N THR A 293 28.39 20.24 10.07
CA THR A 293 27.35 20.68 11.03
C THR A 293 26.07 21.09 10.29
N ILE A 294 26.21 21.69 9.10
CA ILE A 294 25.12 22.03 8.19
C ILE A 294 25.46 21.43 6.82
N SER A 295 24.55 20.63 6.28
CA SER A 295 24.61 20.10 4.92
C SER A 295 23.44 20.63 4.11
N PHE A 296 23.56 20.64 2.79
CA PHE A 296 22.46 21.00 1.90
C PHE A 296 21.87 19.75 1.25
N LEU A 297 20.55 19.72 1.13
CA LEU A 297 19.81 18.58 0.58
C LEU A 297 19.57 18.69 -0.93
N ASP A 298 19.65 19.91 -1.46
CA ASP A 298 19.48 20.28 -2.85
C ASP A 298 20.79 20.78 -3.47
N ASP A 299 20.91 20.65 -4.79
CA ASP A 299 22.12 21.05 -5.52
C ASP A 299 22.31 22.57 -5.52
N ASP A 300 21.21 23.33 -5.46
CA ASP A 300 21.20 24.79 -5.38
C ASP A 300 21.53 25.35 -3.98
N LYS A 301 21.73 24.46 -2.99
CA LYS A 301 22.06 24.80 -1.60
C LYS A 301 21.04 25.71 -0.90
N LYS A 302 19.75 25.56 -1.20
CA LYS A 302 18.65 26.33 -0.60
C LYS A 302 17.94 25.58 0.54
N VAL A 303 18.07 24.26 0.60
CA VAL A 303 17.47 23.39 1.61
C VAL A 303 18.55 22.93 2.58
N GLY A 304 18.73 23.69 3.65
CA GLY A 304 19.71 23.38 4.69
C GLY A 304 19.19 22.36 5.70
N ILE A 305 20.02 21.39 6.06
CA ILE A 305 19.81 20.46 7.18
C ILE A 305 20.99 20.53 8.14
N ASN A 306 20.71 20.67 9.43
CA ASN A 306 21.73 20.51 10.47
C ASN A 306 21.87 19.01 10.80
N ALA A 307 22.96 18.38 10.39
CA ALA A 307 23.14 16.93 10.55
C ALA A 307 23.27 16.48 12.03
N LYS A 308 23.71 17.37 12.93
CA LYS A 308 23.85 17.07 14.37
C LYS A 308 22.53 17.18 15.13
N ARG A 309 21.72 18.18 14.80
CA ARG A 309 20.46 18.48 15.49
C ARG A 309 19.22 17.98 14.74
N ALA A 310 19.39 17.52 13.50
CA ALA A 310 18.36 17.04 12.59
C ALA A 310 17.21 18.05 12.38
N TYR A 311 17.56 19.33 12.25
CA TYR A 311 16.62 20.38 11.84
C TYR A 311 16.78 20.70 10.37
N VAL A 312 15.68 21.00 9.70
CA VAL A 312 15.66 21.52 8.33
C VAL A 312 15.18 22.96 8.37
N SER A 313 15.87 23.82 7.62
CA SER A 313 15.44 25.19 7.38
C SER A 313 15.58 25.56 5.92
N SER A 314 14.51 26.08 5.31
CA SER A 314 14.51 26.52 3.92
C SER A 314 13.37 27.48 3.65
N ASN A 315 13.39 28.16 2.51
CA ASN A 315 12.16 28.75 1.98
C ASN A 315 11.16 27.60 1.69
N ILE A 316 9.88 27.80 1.98
CA ILE A 316 8.87 26.75 1.80
C ILE A 316 8.72 26.32 0.34
N ASP A 317 8.89 27.23 -0.61
CA ASP A 317 8.78 26.95 -2.04
C ASP A 317 9.99 26.15 -2.53
N ASP A 318 11.20 26.48 -2.04
CA ASP A 318 12.41 25.70 -2.33
C ASP A 318 12.33 24.29 -1.71
N LEU A 319 11.85 24.16 -0.47
CA LEU A 319 11.62 22.86 0.16
C LEU A 319 10.57 22.04 -0.61
N SER A 320 9.49 22.68 -1.06
CA SER A 320 8.44 22.06 -1.87
C SER A 320 8.99 21.54 -3.21
N ASN A 321 9.72 22.38 -3.94
CA ASN A 321 10.36 22.03 -5.20
C ASN A 321 11.35 20.88 -5.02
N TRP A 322 12.19 20.93 -3.98
CA TRP A 322 13.10 19.84 -3.65
C TRP A 322 12.38 18.52 -3.37
N LEU A 323 11.26 18.54 -2.63
CA LEU A 323 10.45 17.36 -2.35
C LEU A 323 9.86 16.75 -3.63
N ILE A 324 9.35 17.59 -4.53
CA ILE A 324 8.79 17.17 -5.83
C ILE A 324 9.88 16.50 -6.69
N ILE A 325 11.00 17.21 -6.92
CA ILE A 325 12.13 16.70 -7.73
C ILE A 325 12.69 15.41 -7.12
N SER A 326 12.80 15.37 -5.79
CA SER A 326 13.30 14.20 -5.08
C SER A 326 12.39 12.97 -5.21
N ASN A 327 11.07 13.17 -5.14
CA ASN A 327 10.11 12.10 -5.38
C ASN A 327 10.18 11.58 -6.82
N ASP A 328 10.27 12.48 -7.79
CA ASP A 328 10.43 12.13 -9.21
C ASP A 328 11.68 11.28 -9.44
N ASN A 329 12.78 11.63 -8.77
CA ASN A 329 14.02 10.86 -8.80
C ASN A 329 13.87 9.49 -8.11
N ASP A 330 13.13 9.41 -7.00
CA ASP A 330 12.85 8.14 -6.33
C ASP A 330 12.03 7.20 -7.24
N GLU A 331 11.02 7.72 -7.93
CA GLU A 331 10.22 6.98 -8.91
C GLU A 331 11.06 6.46 -10.09
N LYS A 332 11.88 7.33 -10.69
CA LYS A 332 12.80 6.93 -11.77
C LYS A 332 13.74 5.81 -11.32
N LYS A 333 14.28 5.90 -10.10
CA LYS A 333 15.16 4.87 -9.53
C LYS A 333 14.44 3.53 -9.37
N ILE A 334 13.19 3.51 -8.90
CA ILE A 334 12.40 2.27 -8.79
C ILE A 334 12.26 1.59 -10.15
N LEU A 335 11.91 2.38 -11.17
CA LEU A 335 11.70 1.88 -12.54
C LEU A 335 12.99 1.33 -13.19
N GLN A 336 14.15 1.62 -12.60
CA GLN A 336 15.46 1.09 -13.02
C GLN A 336 15.91 -0.14 -12.22
N ILE A 337 15.22 -0.52 -11.14
CA ILE A 337 15.57 -1.71 -10.36
C ILE A 337 15.41 -2.96 -11.24
N PRO A 338 16.42 -3.84 -11.37
CA PRO A 338 16.30 -5.09 -12.13
C PRO A 338 15.13 -5.94 -11.65
N LEU A 339 14.45 -6.61 -12.57
CA LEU A 339 13.23 -7.41 -12.36
C LEU A 339 12.01 -6.61 -11.88
N LEU A 340 12.08 -5.96 -10.71
CA LEU A 340 10.98 -5.21 -10.12
C LEU A 340 10.56 -4.03 -11.00
N GLY A 341 11.52 -3.23 -11.48
CA GLY A 341 11.25 -2.11 -12.37
C GLY A 341 10.69 -2.57 -13.72
N TYR A 342 11.16 -3.71 -14.24
CA TYR A 342 10.62 -4.31 -15.46
C TYR A 342 9.16 -4.76 -15.27
N LEU A 343 8.88 -5.50 -14.19
CA LEU A 343 7.53 -5.96 -13.83
C LEU A 343 6.56 -4.78 -13.72
N ILE A 344 6.92 -3.76 -12.95
CA ILE A 344 6.11 -2.56 -12.73
C ILE A 344 5.86 -1.80 -14.04
N LYS A 345 6.87 -1.71 -14.92
CA LYS A 345 6.71 -1.13 -16.27
C LYS A 345 5.71 -1.93 -17.11
N MET A 346 5.76 -3.25 -17.07
CA MET A 346 4.84 -4.13 -17.81
C MET A 346 3.39 -4.02 -17.32
N LEU A 347 3.20 -3.89 -15.99
CA LEU A 347 1.89 -3.58 -15.40
C LEU A 347 1.33 -2.22 -15.87
N GLY A 348 2.21 -1.36 -16.40
CA GLY A 348 1.85 -0.15 -17.13
C GLY A 348 2.17 1.15 -16.39
N ILE A 349 2.90 1.09 -15.27
CA ILE A 349 3.29 2.31 -14.53
C ILE A 349 4.07 3.30 -15.41
N ARG A 350 4.78 2.80 -16.43
CA ARG A 350 5.47 3.64 -17.43
C ARG A 350 4.56 4.64 -18.16
N TYR A 351 3.24 4.42 -18.17
CA TYR A 351 2.28 5.27 -18.86
C TYR A 351 1.69 6.38 -17.97
N ILE A 352 1.90 6.37 -16.65
CA ILE A 352 1.25 7.34 -15.73
C ILE A 352 1.77 8.77 -15.93
N ARG A 353 3.00 8.92 -16.42
CA ARG A 353 3.66 10.21 -16.67
C ARG A 353 4.01 10.41 -18.15
N ALA A 354 3.43 9.61 -19.04
CA ALA A 354 3.69 9.65 -20.47
C ALA A 354 2.77 10.62 -21.21
#